data_AF-A0A2H9N805-F1
#
_entry.id   AF-A0A2H9N805-F1
#
_cell.length_a   1.000
_cell.length_b   1.000
_cell.length_c   1.000
_cell.angle_alpha   90.00
_cell.angle_beta   90.00
_cell.angle_gamma   90.00
#
_symmetry.space_group_name_H-M   'P 1'
#
loop_
_entity.id
_entity.type
_entity.pdbx_description
1 polymer ?
#
loop_
_entity_poly.entity_id
_entity_poly.type
_entity_poly.pdbx_seq_one_letter_code
_entity_poly.pdbx_strand_id
1 'polypeptide(L)' 'MAKCPKCKREVSTPKKTWKMAGRKDKSGKRTELTIGLFECCGKSFRSVLGKRKI' A
#
# COMPACT_ATOMS: atom_id res chain seq x y z
N MET A 1 -5.69 1.43 7.71
CA MET A 1 -5.70 0.09 8.32
C MET A 1 -5.54 -0.95 7.23
N ALA A 2 -4.84 -2.06 7.50
CA ALA A 2 -4.61 -3.13 6.55
C ALA A 2 -4.86 -4.49 7.20
N LYS A 3 -5.51 -5.39 6.46
CA LYS A 3 -5.82 -6.75 6.92
C LYS A 3 -4.60 -7.65 6.75
N CYS A 4 -4.13 -8.27 7.83
CA CYS A 4 -3.02 -9.21 7.77
C CYS A 4 -3.43 -10.44 6.95
N PRO A 5 -2.64 -10.85 5.93
CA PRO A 5 -2.98 -12.02 5.10
C PRO A 5 -2.90 -13.35 5.88
N LYS A 6 -2.17 -13.39 7.01
CA LYS A 6 -1.98 -14.61 7.81
C LYS A 6 -3.11 -14.81 8.83
N CYS A 7 -3.33 -13.83 9.71
CA CYS A 7 -4.30 -13.96 10.81
C CYS A 7 -5.61 -13.20 10.60
N LYS A 8 -5.77 -12.50 9.46
CA LYS A 8 -6.94 -11.69 9.10
C LYS A 8 -7.25 -10.53 10.07
N ARG A 9 -6.41 -10.26 11.08
CA ARG A 9 -6.53 -9.10 11.97
C ARG A 9 -6.24 -7.81 11.22
N GLU A 10 -6.93 -6.75 11.58
CA GLU A 10 -6.62 -5.41 11.09
C GLU A 10 -5.46 -4.80 11.87
N VAL A 11 -4.50 -4.24 11.12
CA VAL A 11 -3.37 -3.49 11.64
C VAL A 11 -3.55 -2.03 11.22
N SER A 12 -3.70 -1.14 12.19
CA SER A 12 -3.96 0.27 11.93
C SER A 12 -2.70 1.03 11.52
N THR A 13 -1.57 0.71 12.13
CA THR A 13 -0.31 1.46 12.04
C THR A 13 0.69 0.83 11.05
N PRO A 14 1.01 1.50 9.93
CA PRO A 14 2.11 1.10 9.06
C PRO A 14 3.46 1.45 9.70
N LYS A 15 4.44 0.55 9.57
CA LYS A 15 5.84 0.77 9.93
C LYS A 15 6.52 1.81 9.03
N LYS A 16 6.16 1.82 7.75
CA LYS A 16 6.65 2.80 6.76
C LYS A 16 5.60 3.01 5.68
N THR A 17 5.53 4.23 5.16
CA THR A 17 4.70 4.56 4.00
C THR A 17 5.53 5.22 2.91
N TRP A 18 5.25 4.92 1.65
CA TRP A 18 5.85 5.61 0.51
C TRP A 18 4.88 5.68 -0.66
N LYS A 19 5.19 6.57 -1.61
CA LYS A 19 4.44 6.76 -2.85
C LYS A 19 5.17 6.08 -3.99
N MET A 20 4.41 5.47 -4.90
CA MET A 20 4.92 4.81 -6.10
C MET A 20 4.09 5.27 -7.29
N ALA A 21 4.71 5.96 -8.25
CA ALA A 21 4.08 6.30 -9.50
C ALA A 21 4.28 5.16 -10.52
N GLY A 22 3.19 4.64 -11.05
CA GLY A 22 3.21 3.61 -12.08
C GLY A 22 3.49 4.16 -13.49
N ARG A 23 3.44 3.25 -14.47
CA ARG A 23 3.55 3.60 -15.89
C ARG A 23 2.46 4.59 -16.30
N LYS A 24 2.79 5.49 -17.24
CA LYS A 24 1.81 6.36 -17.89
C LYS A 24 0.76 5.52 -18.62
N ASP A 25 -0.50 5.92 -18.51
CA ASP A 25 -1.58 5.40 -19.33
C ASP A 25 -1.51 5.96 -20.76
N LYS A 26 -2.39 5.50 -21.65
CA LYS A 26 -2.45 5.95 -23.05
C LYS A 26 -2.74 7.45 -23.19
N SER A 27 -3.31 8.08 -22.16
CA SER A 27 -3.60 9.51 -22.08
C SER A 27 -2.49 10.31 -21.40
N GLY A 28 -1.34 9.68 -21.08
CA GLY A 28 -0.17 10.32 -20.48
C GLY A 28 -0.22 10.50 -18.96
N LYS A 29 -1.33 10.12 -18.30
CA LYS A 29 -1.53 10.24 -16.85
C LYS A 29 -0.88 9.06 -16.13
N ARG A 30 -0.35 9.26 -14.94
CA ARG A 30 0.19 8.18 -14.09
C ARG A 30 -0.77 7.87 -12.96
N THR A 31 -0.71 6.64 -12.48
CA THR A 31 -1.35 6.28 -11.22
C THR A 31 -0.30 6.30 -10.13
N GLU A 32 -0.50 7.13 -9.11
CA GLU A 32 0.30 7.10 -7.88
C GLU A 32 -0.41 6.23 -6.82
N LEU A 33 0.32 5.27 -6.28
CA LEU A 33 -0.10 4.41 -5.18
C LEU A 33 0.62 4.83 -3.90
N THR A 34 -0.13 4.97 -2.82
CA THR A 34 0.43 5.06 -1.47
C THR A 34 0.48 3.65 -0.89
N ILE A 35 1.67 3.13 -0.63
CA ILE A 35 1.89 1.80 -0.07
C ILE A 35 2.32 1.94 1.39
N GLY A 36 1.69 1.14 2.26
CA GLY A 36 2.10 0.95 3.65
C GLY A 36 2.76 -0.42 3.85
N LEU A 37 3.90 -0.44 4.55
CA LEU A 37 4.51 -1.66 5.09
C LEU A 37 4.00 -1.87 6.51
N PHE A 38 3.45 -3.04 6.79
CA PHE A 38 2.92 -3.44 8.08
C PHE A 38 3.70 -4.64 8.61
N GLU A 39 3.65 -4.84 9.92
CA GLU A 39 4.22 -6.00 10.59
C GLU A 39 3.13 -6.67 11.42
N CYS A 40 2.95 -7.97 11.23
CA CYS A 40 1.98 -8.77 11.99
C CYS A 40 2.39 -10.24 11.96
N CYS A 41 2.17 -10.96 13.07
CA CYS A 41 2.52 -12.37 13.21
C CYS A 41 4.01 -12.68 12.89
N GLY A 42 4.91 -11.75 13.24
CA GLY A 42 6.35 -11.88 13.02
C GLY A 42 6.78 -11.77 11.55
N LYS A 43 5.88 -11.36 10.65
CA LYS A 43 6.18 -11.14 9.22
C LYS A 43 5.77 -9.75 8.78
N SER A 44 6.49 -9.21 7.80
CA SER A 44 6.11 -7.96 7.16
C SER A 44 5.23 -8.21 5.93
N PHE A 45 4.29 -7.31 5.68
CA PHE A 45 3.43 -7.35 4.49
C PHE A 45 3.14 -5.93 4.01
N ARG A 46 2.84 -5.79 2.71
CA ARG A 46 2.53 -4.49 2.10
C ARG A 46 1.03 -4.41 1.81
N SER A 47 0.47 -3.22 1.93
CA SER A 47 -0.92 -2.95 1.56
C SER A 47 -1.03 -1.56 0.91
N VAL A 48 -1.95 -1.44 -0.04
CA VAL A 48 -2.23 -0.17 -0.71
C VAL A 48 -3.16 0.64 0.20
N LEU A 49 -2.69 1.81 0.60
CA LEU A 49 -3.43 2.75 1.45
C LEU A 49 -4.23 3.77 0.64
N GLY A 50 -3.80 4.04 -0.59
CA GLY A 50 -4.46 5.01 -1.45
C GLY A 50 -4.00 4.91 -2.89
N LYS A 51 -4.84 5.41 -3.79
CA LYS A 51 -4.59 5.48 -5.23
C LYS A 51 -5.09 6.82 -5.74
N ARG A 52 -4.24 7.56 -6.46
CA ARG A 52 -4.64 8.81 -7.15
C ARG A 52 -4.08 8.85 -8.57
N LYS A 53 -4.77 9.55 -9.47
CA LYS A 53 -4.23 9.86 -10.80
C LYS A 53 -3.43 11.17 -10.73
N ILE A 54 -2.28 11.19 -11.40
CA ILE A 54 -1.39 12.35 -11.57
C ILE A 54 -1.01 12.52 -13.03
#